data_AF-A0A7W7Z207-F1
#
_entry.id   AF-A0A7W7Z207-F1
#
_cell.length_a   1.000
_cell.length_b   1.000
_cell.length_c   1.000
_cell.angle_alpha   90.00
_cell.angle_beta   90.00
_cell.angle_gamma   90.00
#
_symmetry.space_group_name_H-M   'P 1'
#
loop_
_entity.id
_entity.type
_entity.pdbx_description
1 polymer ?
#
loop_
_entity_poly.entity_id
_entity_poly.type
_entity_poly.pdbx_seq_one_letter_code
_entity_poly.pdbx_strand_id
1 'polypeptide(L)'
;MSQSVASIKARVAAISVLASASMAAAKFVVGIAIGSLALISEALHSSVDLVATLITWVVVRVSDRPADEGHHYGHGKIESLSALGVIAMLYVLAGGILVEAYSRLSEGAPPPVLSAIPFVVLALDIVVNLWRARALHQTAVATKSQALAADALHFASDVLGSFAVIVGLALSGLGFAWGDAGAAIGVAVMISVLGLRLGRSTIQTLLDRAPDGVSEKASEAISGVAGVVGIERLRARMVGPTYFIDAIVQVPRTFPIDRIEQIKRKAQAAVTGALDDADLTFTAVPVARDNESVRERIMVIARNSGLAIHHVTVHDLGEKLTVSIDLEVDGNMPLVEAHDIAHQLERHIVDEFGSDVEVDTHIEPLEPELPHGADAPAARVEEIRQALIGFAGDGAINDIHNVRVRDTEAGEVVNFHCHAAAAMSVIAVHEHVDEIERSLRREFPSVKRVISHAEPPNVD
;
A
#
# COMPACT_ATOMS: atom_id res chain seq x y z
N MET A 1 16.81 -1.18 3.46
CA MET A 1 16.65 -0.89 4.91
C MET A 1 16.26 -2.11 5.73
N SER A 2 15.40 -3.03 5.24
CA SER A 2 14.96 -4.19 6.03
C SER A 2 16.11 -5.11 6.51
N GLN A 3 17.10 -5.40 5.65
CA GLN A 3 18.24 -6.27 6.02
C GLN A 3 19.14 -5.65 7.10
N SER A 4 19.33 -4.32 7.10
CA SER A 4 20.12 -3.66 8.14
C SER A 4 19.39 -3.70 9.49
N VAL A 5 18.08 -3.51 9.50
CA VAL A 5 17.24 -3.58 10.71
C VAL A 5 17.22 -5.00 11.30
N ALA A 6 16.99 -6.01 10.46
CA ALA A 6 17.02 -7.42 10.89
C ALA A 6 18.39 -7.81 11.49
N SER A 7 19.49 -7.33 10.90
CA SER A 7 20.84 -7.60 11.41
C SER A 7 21.10 -6.94 12.77
N ILE A 8 20.52 -5.76 13.03
CA ILE A 8 20.64 -5.07 14.33
C ILE A 8 19.85 -5.83 15.41
N LYS A 9 18.59 -6.22 15.15
CA LYS A 9 17.76 -6.98 16.11
C LYS A 9 18.47 -8.27 16.53
N ALA A 10 18.90 -9.07 15.56
CA ALA A 10 19.57 -10.34 15.81
C ALA A 10 20.90 -10.16 16.55
N ARG A 11 21.66 -9.09 16.27
CA ARG A 11 22.93 -8.80 16.95
C ARG A 11 22.71 -8.41 18.41
N VAL A 12 21.76 -7.53 18.70
CA VAL A 12 21.47 -7.12 20.09
C VAL A 12 20.94 -8.30 20.90
N ALA A 13 20.05 -9.11 20.33
CA ALA A 13 19.59 -10.34 20.96
C ALA A 13 20.74 -11.34 21.19
N ALA A 14 21.67 -11.52 20.24
CA ALA A 14 22.82 -12.41 20.41
C ALA A 14 23.76 -11.94 21.54
N ILE A 15 24.00 -10.63 21.62
CA ILE A 15 24.78 -10.02 22.71
C ILE A 15 24.09 -10.26 24.05
N SER A 16 22.76 -10.12 24.08
CA SER A 16 21.94 -10.42 25.27
C SER A 16 22.09 -11.89 25.71
N VAL A 17 22.04 -12.84 24.78
CA VAL A 17 22.27 -14.28 25.06
C VAL A 17 23.66 -14.52 25.65
N LEU A 18 24.69 -13.91 25.07
CA LEU A 18 26.07 -14.06 25.55
C LEU A 18 26.23 -13.49 26.97
N ALA A 19 25.56 -12.37 27.27
CA ALA A 19 25.54 -11.79 28.61
C ALA A 19 24.82 -12.71 29.62
N SER A 20 23.64 -13.25 29.28
CA SER A 20 22.93 -14.23 30.12
C SER A 20 23.78 -15.47 30.40
N ALA A 21 24.43 -16.01 29.37
CA ALA A 21 25.27 -17.20 29.50
C ALA A 21 26.48 -16.93 30.42
N SER A 22 27.12 -15.78 30.24
CA SER A 22 28.26 -15.38 31.06
C SER A 22 27.86 -15.19 32.53
N MET A 23 26.70 -14.57 32.79
CA MET A 23 26.21 -14.38 34.15
C MET A 23 25.81 -15.69 34.82
N ALA A 24 25.06 -16.55 34.14
CA ALA A 24 24.66 -17.86 34.66
C ALA A 24 25.90 -18.70 35.03
N ALA A 25 26.91 -18.73 34.15
CA ALA A 25 28.18 -19.43 34.41
C ALA A 25 28.94 -18.83 35.60
N ALA A 26 29.06 -17.50 35.67
CA ALA A 26 29.75 -16.83 36.78
C ALA A 26 29.07 -17.10 38.13
N LYS A 27 27.74 -16.96 38.21
CA LYS A 27 26.96 -17.26 39.42
C LYS A 27 27.13 -18.72 39.84
N PHE A 28 27.09 -19.66 38.90
CA PHE A 28 27.22 -21.08 39.17
C PHE A 28 28.62 -21.44 39.73
N VAL A 29 29.69 -20.96 39.09
CA VAL A 29 31.07 -21.20 39.52
C VAL A 29 31.33 -20.62 40.92
N VAL A 30 30.93 -19.37 41.15
CA VAL A 30 31.09 -18.71 42.45
C VAL A 30 30.22 -19.40 43.52
N GLY A 31 29.01 -19.84 43.17
CA GLY A 31 28.11 -20.57 44.06
C GLY A 31 28.69 -21.88 44.56
N ILE A 32 29.29 -22.68 43.67
CA ILE A 32 29.97 -23.92 44.03
C ILE A 32 31.24 -23.63 44.84
N ALA A 33 32.06 -22.67 44.41
CA ALA A 33 33.34 -22.38 45.07
C ALA A 33 33.18 -21.96 46.53
N ILE A 34 32.07 -21.28 46.86
CA ILE A 34 31.79 -20.77 48.21
C ILE A 34 30.83 -21.70 48.98
N GLY A 35 30.28 -22.73 48.32
CA GLY A 35 29.26 -23.61 48.91
C GLY A 35 27.95 -22.90 49.24
N SER A 36 27.60 -21.86 48.49
CA SER A 36 26.40 -21.06 48.75
C SER A 36 25.19 -21.62 48.01
N LEU A 37 24.28 -22.26 48.75
CA LEU A 37 23.02 -22.77 48.19
C LEU A 37 22.15 -21.64 47.59
N ALA A 38 22.16 -20.45 48.21
CA ALA A 38 21.45 -19.28 47.70
C ALA A 38 21.97 -18.84 46.32
N LEU A 39 23.30 -18.81 46.15
CA LEU A 39 23.90 -18.42 44.88
C LEU A 39 23.74 -19.48 43.80
N ILE A 40 23.70 -20.76 44.18
CA ILE A 40 23.37 -21.87 43.26
C ILE A 40 21.92 -21.77 42.78
N SER A 41 20.97 -21.45 43.68
CA SER A 41 19.56 -21.21 43.31
C SER A 41 19.42 -20.03 42.34
N GLU A 42 20.15 -18.94 42.59
CA GLU A 42 20.19 -17.77 41.72
C GLU A 42 20.82 -18.08 40.34
N ALA A 43 21.84 -18.95 40.30
CA ALA A 43 22.42 -19.43 39.05
C ALA A 43 21.43 -20.29 38.23
N LEU A 44 20.61 -21.11 38.88
CA LEU A 44 19.55 -21.88 38.22
C LEU A 44 18.49 -20.95 37.64
N HIS A 45 18.10 -19.90 38.35
CA HIS A 45 17.19 -18.87 37.84
C HIS A 45 17.75 -18.21 36.57
N SER A 46 18.99 -17.72 36.61
CA SER A 46 19.66 -17.15 35.42
C SER A 46 19.84 -18.14 34.26
N SER A 47 19.83 -19.45 34.53
CA SER A 47 19.85 -20.46 33.46
C SER A 47 18.50 -20.56 32.74
N VAL A 48 17.38 -20.39 33.46
CA VAL A 48 16.05 -20.28 32.85
C VAL A 48 15.97 -19.00 32.00
N ASP A 49 16.52 -17.89 32.48
CA ASP A 49 16.58 -16.63 31.73
C ASP A 49 17.43 -16.75 30.46
N LEU A 50 18.54 -17.49 30.51
CA LEU A 50 19.34 -17.79 29.32
C LEU A 50 18.50 -18.54 28.27
N VAL A 51 17.72 -19.54 28.68
CA VAL A 51 16.83 -20.28 27.76
C VAL A 51 15.78 -19.34 27.17
N ALA A 52 15.14 -18.50 27.98
CA ALA A 52 14.18 -17.50 27.49
C ALA A 52 14.82 -16.54 26.48
N THR A 53 16.01 -16.02 26.79
CA THR A 53 16.76 -15.11 25.90
C THR A 53 17.15 -15.82 24.58
N LEU A 54 17.52 -17.10 24.65
CA LEU A 54 17.86 -17.91 23.48
C LEU A 54 16.64 -18.11 22.57
N ILE A 55 15.47 -18.38 23.16
CA ILE A 55 14.20 -18.48 22.42
C ILE A 55 13.91 -17.14 21.74
N THR A 56 14.02 -16.01 22.44
CA THR A 56 13.85 -14.67 21.86
C THR A 56 14.79 -14.45 20.67
N TRP A 57 16.07 -14.80 20.80
CA TRP A 57 17.04 -14.67 19.71
C TRP A 57 16.67 -15.51 18.48
N VAL A 58 16.25 -16.77 18.67
CA VAL A 58 15.78 -17.63 17.59
C VAL A 58 14.53 -17.05 16.93
N VAL A 59 13.56 -16.60 17.74
CA VAL A 59 12.30 -16.03 17.26
C VAL A 59 12.53 -14.79 16.41
N VAL A 60 13.36 -13.85 16.87
CA VAL A 60 13.72 -12.66 16.09
C VAL A 60 14.24 -13.07 14.71
N ARG A 61 15.15 -14.06 14.67
CA ARG A 61 15.72 -14.55 13.41
C ARG A 61 14.72 -15.25 12.49
N VAL A 62 13.75 -15.96 13.06
CA VAL A 62 12.70 -16.67 12.30
C VAL A 62 11.62 -15.69 11.81
N SER A 63 11.26 -14.72 12.64
CA SER A 63 10.21 -13.74 12.36
C SER A 63 10.58 -12.74 11.27
N ASP A 64 11.88 -12.46 11.10
CA ASP A 64 12.40 -11.61 10.03
C ASP A 64 12.45 -12.33 8.66
N ARG A 65 11.98 -13.57 8.56
CA ARG A 65 11.86 -14.26 7.27
C ARG A 65 10.75 -13.61 6.43
N PRO A 66 11.01 -13.38 5.12
CA PRO A 66 10.01 -12.83 4.22
C PRO A 66 8.82 -13.79 4.06
N ALA A 67 7.78 -13.34 3.35
CA ALA A 67 6.65 -14.18 2.98
C ALA A 67 7.10 -15.41 2.17
N ASP A 68 6.45 -16.55 2.43
CA ASP A 68 6.62 -17.81 1.71
C ASP A 68 5.25 -18.42 1.37
N GLU A 69 5.24 -19.59 0.71
CA GLU A 69 4.00 -20.27 0.28
C GLU A 69 3.07 -20.63 1.45
N GLY A 70 3.59 -20.84 2.66
CA GLY A 70 2.78 -21.12 3.85
C GLY A 70 2.33 -19.85 4.59
N HIS A 71 3.07 -18.75 4.43
CA HIS A 71 2.91 -17.51 5.18
C HIS A 71 2.97 -16.29 4.24
N HIS A 72 1.87 -16.02 3.54
CA HIS A 72 1.79 -14.94 2.55
C HIS A 72 2.03 -13.53 3.12
N TYR A 73 1.83 -13.32 4.42
CA TYR A 73 2.09 -12.06 5.12
C TYR A 73 3.43 -12.06 5.89
N GLY A 74 4.25 -13.09 5.69
CA GLY A 74 5.50 -13.28 6.41
C GLY A 74 5.32 -13.84 7.82
N HIS A 75 6.44 -13.85 8.56
CA HIS A 75 6.56 -14.54 9.84
C HIS A 75 6.50 -13.60 11.06
N GLY A 76 6.18 -12.32 10.84
CA GLY A 76 6.24 -11.29 11.89
C GLY A 76 5.37 -11.58 13.12
N LYS A 77 4.23 -12.26 12.97
CA LYS A 77 3.35 -12.63 14.10
C LYS A 77 4.00 -13.61 15.09
N ILE A 78 5.07 -14.31 14.69
CA ILE A 78 5.83 -15.19 15.59
C ILE A 78 6.48 -14.36 16.72
N GLU A 79 6.90 -13.11 16.47
CA GLU A 79 7.39 -12.22 17.55
C GLU A 79 6.31 -11.98 18.59
N SER A 80 5.09 -11.67 18.15
CA SER A 80 3.94 -11.43 19.04
C SER A 80 3.60 -12.67 19.86
N LEU A 81 3.61 -13.85 19.25
CA LEU A 81 3.35 -15.11 19.94
C LEU A 81 4.42 -15.40 21.00
N SER A 82 5.71 -15.20 20.66
CA SER A 82 6.81 -15.39 21.61
C SER A 82 6.75 -14.38 22.75
N ALA A 83 6.43 -13.12 22.47
CA ALA A 83 6.26 -12.09 23.49
C ALA A 83 5.19 -12.50 24.51
N LEU A 84 4.07 -13.06 24.04
CA LEU A 84 3.02 -13.59 24.93
C LEU A 84 3.53 -14.77 25.78
N GLY A 85 4.37 -15.65 25.21
CA GLY A 85 5.03 -16.73 25.94
C GLY A 85 5.96 -16.24 27.05
N VAL A 86 6.77 -15.22 26.79
CA VAL A 86 7.64 -14.58 27.80
C VAL A 86 6.80 -13.93 28.91
N ILE A 87 5.72 -13.24 28.55
CA ILE A 87 4.80 -12.63 29.52
C ILE A 87 4.11 -13.71 30.37
N ALA A 88 3.73 -14.86 29.78
CA ALA A 88 3.19 -15.97 30.53
C ALA A 88 4.21 -16.54 31.53
N MET A 89 5.48 -16.67 31.14
CA MET A 89 6.57 -17.07 32.02
C MET A 89 6.74 -16.10 33.19
N LEU A 90 6.69 -14.79 32.92
CA LEU A 90 6.74 -13.74 33.95
C LEU A 90 5.61 -13.87 34.99
N TYR A 91 4.40 -14.21 34.57
CA TYR A 91 3.30 -14.45 35.51
C TYR A 91 3.51 -15.70 36.36
N VAL A 92 4.04 -16.77 35.78
CA VAL A 92 4.38 -17.98 36.54
C VAL A 92 5.43 -17.65 37.60
N LEU A 93 6.46 -16.89 37.24
CA LEU A 93 7.50 -16.44 38.17
C LEU A 93 6.93 -15.54 39.27
N ALA A 94 6.15 -14.51 38.91
CA ALA A 94 5.52 -13.61 39.87
C ALA A 94 4.57 -14.35 40.82
N GLY A 95 3.82 -15.33 40.32
CA GLY A 95 2.98 -16.20 41.14
C GLY A 95 3.80 -17.04 42.13
N GLY A 96 4.91 -17.62 41.68
CA GLY A 96 5.84 -18.35 42.54
C GLY A 96 6.41 -17.46 43.65
N ILE A 97 6.82 -16.24 43.33
CA ILE A 97 7.31 -15.24 44.30
C ILE A 97 6.23 -14.91 45.34
N LEU A 98 4.97 -14.74 44.92
CA LEU A 98 3.86 -14.47 45.86
C LEU A 98 3.61 -15.64 46.83
N VAL A 99 3.67 -16.88 46.34
CA VAL A 99 3.49 -18.08 47.17
C VAL A 99 4.62 -18.18 48.20
N GLU A 100 5.88 -18.00 47.78
CA GLU A 100 7.05 -18.02 48.66
C GLU A 100 6.99 -16.88 49.70
N ALA A 101 6.69 -15.65 49.26
CA ALA A 101 6.59 -14.49 50.15
C ALA A 101 5.48 -14.68 51.20
N TYR A 102 4.32 -15.21 50.80
CA TYR A 102 3.22 -15.53 51.71
C TYR A 102 3.63 -16.62 52.72
N SER A 103 4.30 -17.68 52.25
CA SER A 103 4.80 -18.75 53.14
C SER A 103 5.73 -18.17 54.22
N ARG A 104 6.71 -17.34 53.82
CA ARG A 104 7.65 -16.69 54.75
C ARG A 104 6.98 -15.77 55.77
N LEU A 105 5.94 -15.04 55.37
CA LEU A 105 5.11 -14.23 56.26
C LEU A 105 4.36 -15.10 57.28
N SER A 106 3.89 -16.28 56.86
CA SER A 106 3.09 -17.18 57.70
C SER A 106 3.92 -18.02 58.68
N GLU A 107 5.12 -18.45 58.27
CA GLU A 107 5.98 -19.37 59.04
C GLU A 107 7.00 -18.63 59.95
N GLY A 108 7.17 -17.31 59.78
CA GLY A 108 8.08 -16.52 60.61
C GLY A 108 9.55 -16.88 60.37
N ALA A 109 9.98 -16.84 59.12
CA ALA A 109 11.31 -17.29 58.71
C ALA A 109 12.46 -16.53 59.43
N PRO A 110 13.52 -17.23 59.88
CA PRO A 110 14.66 -16.60 60.52
C PRO A 110 15.40 -15.65 59.56
N PRO A 111 15.98 -14.54 60.07
CA PRO A 111 16.65 -13.56 59.24
C PRO A 111 17.84 -14.17 58.50
N PRO A 112 18.04 -13.84 57.21
CA PRO A 112 19.10 -14.42 56.40
C PRO A 112 20.48 -14.02 56.94
N VAL A 113 21.42 -14.96 56.90
CA VAL A 113 22.82 -14.70 57.24
C VAL A 113 23.46 -13.80 56.18
N LEU A 114 23.82 -12.57 56.58
CA LEU A 114 24.40 -11.58 55.69
C LEU A 114 25.87 -11.93 55.41
N SER A 115 26.15 -12.38 54.18
CA SER A 115 27.50 -12.52 53.63
C SER A 115 27.73 -11.48 52.54
N ALA A 116 28.90 -10.84 52.50
CA ALA A 116 29.20 -9.76 51.56
C ALA A 116 29.27 -10.22 50.09
N ILE A 117 29.58 -11.49 49.83
CA ILE A 117 29.81 -12.00 48.47
C ILE A 117 28.52 -12.07 47.63
N PRO A 118 27.38 -12.61 48.13
CA PRO A 118 26.09 -12.52 47.44
C PRO A 118 25.68 -11.11 47.05
N PHE A 119 25.97 -10.09 47.87
CA PHE A 119 25.65 -8.69 47.54
C PHE A 119 26.48 -8.14 46.38
N VAL A 120 27.76 -8.51 46.28
CA VAL A 120 28.61 -8.12 45.15
C VAL A 120 28.11 -8.76 43.85
N VAL A 121 27.74 -10.04 43.89
CA VAL A 121 27.20 -10.74 42.72
C VAL A 121 25.85 -10.16 42.30
N LEU A 122 24.97 -9.84 43.26
CA LEU A 122 23.69 -9.20 42.99
C LEU A 122 23.86 -7.78 42.41
N ALA A 123 24.83 -7.01 42.91
CA ALA A 123 25.14 -5.69 42.38
C ALA A 123 25.66 -5.76 40.92
N LEU A 124 26.52 -6.73 40.62
CA LEU A 124 26.99 -6.97 39.25
C LEU A 124 25.83 -7.37 38.33
N ASP A 125 24.94 -8.25 38.80
CA ASP A 125 23.77 -8.68 38.05
C ASP A 125 22.84 -7.51 37.69
N ILE A 126 22.56 -6.63 38.67
CA ILE A 126 21.79 -5.39 38.45
C ILE A 126 22.40 -4.54 37.34
N VAL A 127 23.72 -4.34 37.34
CA VAL A 127 24.40 -3.52 36.33
C VAL A 127 24.25 -4.12 34.94
N VAL A 128 24.46 -5.43 34.80
CA VAL A 128 24.37 -6.12 33.51
C VAL A 128 22.92 -6.14 33.00
N ASN A 129 21.95 -6.51 33.84
CA ASN A 129 20.55 -6.55 33.46
C ASN A 129 20.00 -5.16 33.13
N LEU A 130 20.45 -4.11 33.81
CA LEU A 130 20.07 -2.74 33.50
C LEU A 130 20.64 -2.27 32.14
N TRP A 131 21.89 -2.63 31.84
CA TRP A 131 22.49 -2.36 30.53
C TRP A 131 21.72 -3.08 29.41
N ARG A 132 21.39 -4.37 29.61
CA ARG A 132 20.62 -5.18 28.66
C ARG A 132 19.22 -4.64 28.43
N ALA A 133 18.49 -4.34 29.50
CA ALA A 133 17.14 -3.79 29.44
C ALA A 133 17.12 -2.50 28.61
N ARG A 134 18.11 -1.62 28.80
CA ARG A 134 18.24 -0.39 27.99
C ARG A 134 18.55 -0.67 26.53
N ALA A 135 19.53 -1.54 26.24
CA ALA A 135 19.93 -1.86 24.88
C ALA A 135 18.79 -2.52 24.07
N LEU A 136 18.09 -3.47 24.70
CA LEU A 136 16.93 -4.16 24.13
C LEU A 136 15.76 -3.18 23.94
N HIS A 137 15.44 -2.35 24.93
CA HIS A 137 14.34 -1.38 24.83
C HIS A 137 14.56 -0.36 23.70
N GLN A 138 15.76 0.21 23.60
CA GLN A 138 16.10 1.14 22.51
C GLN A 138 15.92 0.49 21.14
N THR A 139 16.37 -0.76 20.99
CA THR A 139 16.24 -1.52 19.73
C THR A 139 14.79 -1.90 19.48
N ALA A 140 14.04 -2.30 20.49
CA ALA A 140 12.63 -2.65 20.39
C ALA A 140 11.78 -1.48 19.88
N VAL A 141 12.02 -0.27 20.40
CA VAL A 141 11.34 0.95 19.93
C VAL A 141 11.76 1.30 18.50
N ALA A 142 13.07 1.27 18.19
CA ALA A 142 13.57 1.61 16.86
C ALA A 142 13.11 0.64 15.76
N THR A 143 12.88 -0.62 16.13
CA THR A 143 12.55 -1.70 15.18
C THR A 143 11.12 -2.22 15.29
N LYS A 144 10.32 -1.63 16.20
CA LYS A 144 8.95 -2.04 16.53
C LYS A 144 8.83 -3.53 16.91
N SER A 145 9.89 -4.11 17.50
CA SER A 145 9.94 -5.54 17.82
C SER A 145 9.29 -5.84 19.17
N GLN A 146 8.25 -6.67 19.15
CA GLN A 146 7.53 -7.08 20.36
C GLN A 146 8.31 -8.11 21.17
N ALA A 147 9.05 -9.00 20.50
CA ALA A 147 9.89 -9.98 21.18
C ALA A 147 10.99 -9.29 22.00
N LEU A 148 11.69 -8.31 21.40
CA LEU A 148 12.71 -7.52 22.11
C LEU A 148 12.11 -6.64 23.22
N ALA A 149 10.88 -6.12 23.04
CA ALA A 149 10.20 -5.36 24.08
C ALA A 149 9.85 -6.23 25.30
N ALA A 150 9.40 -7.46 25.09
CA ALA A 150 9.11 -8.41 26.17
C ALA A 150 10.40 -8.82 26.91
N ASP A 151 11.49 -9.07 26.17
CA ASP A 151 12.79 -9.42 26.75
C ASP A 151 13.40 -8.24 27.54
N ALA A 152 13.26 -7.01 27.04
CA ALA A 152 13.64 -5.80 27.77
C ALA A 152 12.86 -5.63 29.07
N LEU A 153 11.56 -5.92 29.04
CA LEU A 153 10.68 -5.88 30.21
C LEU A 153 11.06 -6.95 31.24
N HIS A 154 11.39 -8.16 30.79
CA HIS A 154 11.87 -9.24 31.64
C HIS A 154 13.10 -8.79 32.45
N PHE A 155 14.16 -8.32 31.80
CA PHE A 155 15.37 -7.86 32.53
C PHE A 155 15.15 -6.59 33.34
N ALA A 156 14.27 -5.68 32.91
CA ALA A 156 13.89 -4.54 33.74
C ALA A 156 13.19 -4.99 35.04
N SER A 157 12.38 -6.06 34.96
CA SER A 157 11.71 -6.67 36.11
C SER A 157 12.72 -7.32 37.06
N ASP A 158 13.75 -7.99 36.53
CA ASP A 158 14.82 -8.60 37.33
C ASP A 158 15.65 -7.56 38.08
N VAL A 159 15.97 -6.43 37.43
CA VAL A 159 16.67 -5.30 38.07
C VAL A 159 15.87 -4.76 39.24
N LEU A 160 14.56 -4.55 39.03
CA LEU A 160 13.67 -4.04 40.06
C LEU A 160 13.47 -5.05 41.19
N GLY A 161 13.37 -6.34 40.85
CA GLY A 161 13.31 -7.46 41.80
C GLY A 161 14.55 -7.49 42.69
N SER A 162 15.73 -7.41 42.09
CA SER A 162 17.01 -7.37 42.80
C SER A 162 17.11 -6.16 43.74
N PHE A 163 16.63 -5.00 43.29
CA PHE A 163 16.61 -3.79 44.12
C PHE A 163 15.67 -3.94 45.33
N ALA A 164 14.49 -4.52 45.11
CA ALA A 164 13.53 -4.78 46.17
C ALA A 164 14.05 -5.81 47.18
N VAL A 165 14.75 -6.85 46.73
CA VAL A 165 15.44 -7.80 47.64
C VAL A 165 16.47 -7.07 48.50
N ILE A 166 17.29 -6.17 47.93
CA ILE A 166 18.24 -5.36 48.71
C ILE A 166 17.52 -4.52 49.77
N VAL A 167 16.43 -3.85 49.40
CA VAL A 167 15.63 -3.04 50.33
C VAL A 167 14.98 -3.90 51.41
N GLY A 168 14.42 -5.06 51.03
CA GLY A 168 13.78 -6.02 51.94
C GLY A 168 14.76 -6.60 52.96
N LEU A 169 15.97 -6.96 52.51
CA LEU A 169 17.07 -7.39 53.38
C LEU A 169 17.53 -6.29 54.32
N ALA A 170 17.65 -5.04 53.83
CA ALA A 170 18.00 -3.89 54.67
C ALA A 170 16.95 -3.63 55.76
N LEU A 171 15.65 -3.71 55.42
CA LEU A 171 14.54 -3.58 56.37
C LEU A 171 14.53 -4.72 57.40
N SER A 172 14.77 -5.94 56.97
CA SER A 172 14.92 -7.10 57.86
C SER A 172 16.09 -6.93 58.83
N GLY A 173 17.23 -6.42 58.34
CA GLY A 173 18.38 -6.06 59.18
C GLY A 173 18.11 -4.94 60.19
N LEU A 174 17.15 -4.05 59.93
CA LEU A 174 16.69 -3.01 60.86
C LEU A 174 15.63 -3.52 61.87
N GLY A 175 15.32 -4.83 61.85
CA GLY A 175 14.38 -5.46 62.77
C GLY A 175 12.95 -5.61 62.23
N PHE A 176 12.68 -5.21 60.98
CA PHE A 176 11.37 -5.43 60.34
C PHE A 176 11.33 -6.81 59.67
N ALA A 177 10.92 -7.84 60.42
CA ALA A 177 10.90 -9.24 59.94
C ALA A 177 10.06 -9.47 58.66
N TRP A 178 9.07 -8.62 58.39
CA TRP A 178 8.23 -8.70 57.18
C TRP A 178 8.84 -8.00 55.95
N GLY A 179 9.96 -7.28 56.10
CA GLY A 179 10.51 -6.41 55.07
C GLY A 179 10.85 -7.13 53.75
N ASP A 180 11.45 -8.32 53.84
CA ASP A 180 11.79 -9.17 52.67
C ASP A 180 10.55 -9.62 51.91
N ALA A 181 9.57 -10.19 52.62
CA ALA A 181 8.33 -10.66 52.03
C ALA A 181 7.46 -9.51 51.46
N GLY A 182 7.40 -8.37 52.15
CA GLY A 182 6.71 -7.19 51.66
C GLY A 182 7.33 -6.63 50.36
N ALA A 183 8.65 -6.60 50.28
CA ALA A 183 9.36 -6.19 49.06
C ALA A 183 9.11 -7.17 47.90
N ALA A 184 9.14 -8.48 48.16
CA ALA A 184 8.85 -9.52 47.17
C ALA A 184 7.41 -9.42 46.62
N ILE A 185 6.41 -9.20 47.48
CA ILE A 185 5.02 -8.95 47.06
C ILE A 185 4.93 -7.71 46.18
N GLY A 186 5.58 -6.61 46.57
CA GLY A 186 5.61 -5.37 45.80
C GLY A 186 6.14 -5.57 44.37
N VAL A 187 7.23 -6.34 44.24
CA VAL A 187 7.80 -6.71 42.93
C VAL A 187 6.81 -7.53 42.11
N ALA A 188 6.24 -8.59 42.69
CA ALA A 188 5.32 -9.46 41.97
C ALA A 188 4.08 -8.71 41.46
N VAL A 189 3.53 -7.78 42.24
CA VAL A 189 2.43 -6.90 41.82
C VAL A 189 2.86 -6.00 40.65
N MET A 190 4.02 -5.37 40.76
CA MET A 190 4.55 -4.49 39.71
C MET A 190 4.80 -5.23 38.39
N ILE A 191 5.44 -6.42 38.44
CA ILE A 191 5.65 -7.29 37.28
C ILE A 191 4.30 -7.65 36.65
N SER A 192 3.33 -8.02 37.47
CA SER A 192 1.99 -8.37 36.98
C SER A 192 1.31 -7.21 36.26
N VAL A 193 1.37 -5.98 36.80
CA VAL A 193 0.80 -4.79 36.15
C VAL A 193 1.47 -4.48 34.82
N LEU A 194 2.79 -4.59 34.75
CA LEU A 194 3.56 -4.27 33.55
C LEU A 194 3.38 -5.35 32.47
N GLY A 195 3.33 -6.61 32.88
CA GLY A 195 2.95 -7.75 32.05
C GLY A 195 1.52 -7.62 31.49
N LEU A 196 0.56 -7.12 32.26
CA LEU A 196 -0.82 -6.91 31.80
C LEU A 196 -0.88 -5.87 30.68
N ARG A 197 -0.12 -4.77 30.82
CA ARG A 197 -0.06 -3.71 29.80
C ARG A 197 0.56 -4.22 28.51
N LEU A 198 1.72 -4.87 28.59
CA LEU A 198 2.39 -5.41 27.41
C LEU A 198 1.56 -6.51 26.76
N GLY A 199 1.03 -7.45 27.56
CA GLY A 199 0.21 -8.57 27.08
C GLY A 199 -1.06 -8.10 26.37
N ARG A 200 -1.72 -7.06 26.90
CA ARG A 200 -2.86 -6.44 26.22
C ARG A 200 -2.49 -5.89 24.85
N SER A 201 -1.34 -5.21 24.73
CA SER A 201 -0.87 -4.69 23.44
C SER A 201 -0.54 -5.81 22.44
N THR A 202 0.11 -6.89 22.90
CA THR A 202 0.47 -8.06 22.08
C THR A 202 -0.76 -8.81 21.59
N ILE A 203 -1.74 -9.04 22.47
CA ILE A 203 -3.02 -9.66 22.11
C ILE A 203 -3.76 -8.80 21.09
N GLN A 204 -3.78 -7.48 21.27
CA GLN A 204 -4.38 -6.57 20.29
C GLN A 204 -3.71 -6.65 18.92
N THR A 205 -2.39 -6.80 18.85
CA THR A 205 -1.67 -7.05 17.59
C THR A 205 -2.07 -8.38 16.96
N LEU A 206 -2.19 -9.45 17.75
CA LEU A 206 -2.62 -10.77 17.24
C LEU A 206 -4.06 -10.75 16.72
N LEU A 207 -4.93 -9.94 17.31
CA LEU A 207 -6.32 -9.72 16.89
C LEU A 207 -6.45 -8.76 15.70
N ASP A 208 -5.34 -8.36 15.05
CA ASP A 208 -5.31 -7.44 13.92
C ASP A 208 -5.96 -6.07 14.24
N ARG A 209 -5.84 -5.59 15.48
CA ARG A 209 -6.24 -4.22 15.83
C ARG A 209 -5.36 -3.22 15.06
N ALA A 210 -6.01 -2.28 14.37
CA ALA A 210 -5.33 -1.16 13.73
C ALA A 210 -4.53 -0.36 14.78
N PRO A 211 -3.22 -0.14 14.58
CA PRO A 211 -2.44 0.71 15.46
C PRO A 211 -2.95 2.15 15.42
N ASP A 212 -2.88 2.84 16.57
CA ASP A 212 -3.43 4.18 16.70
C ASP A 212 -2.78 5.16 15.72
N GLY A 213 -3.59 5.93 14.98
CA GLY A 213 -3.14 6.93 14.01
C GLY A 213 -2.77 6.39 12.62
N VAL A 214 -2.68 5.07 12.43
CA VAL A 214 -2.30 4.48 11.13
C VAL A 214 -3.41 4.65 10.10
N SER A 215 -4.66 4.42 10.49
CA SER A 215 -5.82 4.55 9.60
C SER A 215 -6.01 5.97 9.12
N GLU A 216 -5.84 6.96 10.00
CA GLU A 216 -5.94 8.38 9.67
C GLU A 216 -4.83 8.81 8.70
N LYS A 217 -3.58 8.45 8.98
CA LYS A 217 -2.44 8.75 8.10
C LYS A 217 -2.57 8.10 6.72
N ALA A 218 -3.01 6.85 6.67
CA ALA A 218 -3.25 6.16 5.41
C ALA A 218 -4.39 6.80 4.62
N SER A 219 -5.48 7.18 5.30
CA SER A 219 -6.61 7.88 4.68
C SER A 219 -6.16 9.22 4.10
N GLU A 220 -5.43 10.03 4.86
CA GLU A 220 -4.93 11.33 4.41
C GLU A 220 -3.99 11.18 3.22
N ALA A 221 -3.07 10.22 3.27
CA ALA A 221 -2.13 9.94 2.17
C ALA A 221 -2.85 9.52 0.87
N ILE A 222 -3.87 8.65 0.97
CA ILE A 222 -4.64 8.19 -0.20
C ILE A 222 -5.52 9.33 -0.73
N SER A 223 -6.22 10.06 0.13
CA SER A 223 -7.08 11.18 -0.27
C SER A 223 -6.28 12.33 -0.90
N GLY A 224 -5.00 12.49 -0.57
CA GLY A 224 -4.11 13.48 -1.19
C GLY A 224 -3.72 13.16 -2.64
N VAL A 225 -4.01 11.95 -3.15
CA VAL A 225 -3.65 11.56 -4.52
C VAL A 225 -4.66 12.11 -5.52
N ALA A 226 -4.18 12.90 -6.49
CA ALA A 226 -5.01 13.41 -7.57
C ALA A 226 -5.70 12.27 -8.35
N GLY A 227 -7.03 12.35 -8.44
CA GLY A 227 -7.86 11.32 -9.07
C GLY A 227 -8.56 10.39 -8.07
N VAL A 228 -8.26 10.48 -6.77
CA VAL A 228 -9.08 9.88 -5.72
C VAL A 228 -10.26 10.81 -5.43
N VAL A 229 -11.47 10.26 -5.45
CA VAL A 229 -12.72 10.99 -5.12
C VAL A 229 -13.05 10.83 -3.63
N GLY A 230 -12.86 9.61 -3.12
CA GLY A 230 -13.18 9.26 -1.74
C GLY A 230 -12.65 7.89 -1.37
N ILE A 231 -12.77 7.54 -0.09
CA ILE A 231 -12.40 6.23 0.44
C ILE A 231 -13.67 5.66 1.10
N GLU A 232 -14.21 4.59 0.53
CA GLU A 232 -15.41 3.96 1.05
C GLU A 232 -15.10 3.13 2.30
N ARG A 233 -13.97 2.42 2.28
CA ARG A 233 -13.53 1.57 3.38
C ARG A 233 -12.03 1.52 3.45
N LEU A 234 -11.49 1.64 4.66
CA LEU A 234 -10.08 1.43 4.95
C LEU A 234 -9.94 0.50 6.15
N ARG A 235 -9.10 -0.54 6.00
CA ARG A 235 -8.68 -1.41 7.10
C ARG A 235 -7.16 -1.39 7.17
N ALA A 236 -6.62 -1.42 8.37
CA ALA A 236 -5.19 -1.46 8.60
C ALA A 236 -4.89 -2.50 9.67
N ARG A 237 -3.79 -3.23 9.48
CA ARG A 237 -3.20 -4.13 10.49
C ARG A 237 -1.69 -4.08 10.40
N MET A 238 -1.03 -4.68 11.38
CA MET A 238 0.42 -4.73 11.44
C MET A 238 0.88 -6.18 11.58
N VAL A 239 1.85 -6.59 10.77
CA VAL A 239 2.51 -7.90 10.87
C VAL A 239 4.00 -7.67 10.98
N GLY A 240 4.55 -7.93 12.17
CA GLY A 240 5.92 -7.51 12.48
C GLY A 240 6.04 -5.98 12.38
N PRO A 241 7.03 -5.44 11.63
CA PRO A 241 7.19 -4.01 11.45
C PRO A 241 6.34 -3.40 10.31
N THR A 242 5.74 -4.24 9.46
CA THR A 242 5.08 -3.81 8.21
C THR A 242 3.58 -3.57 8.44
N TYR A 243 3.07 -2.46 7.89
CA TYR A 243 1.64 -2.15 7.87
C TYR A 243 0.97 -2.72 6.62
N PHE A 244 -0.12 -3.45 6.79
CA PHE A 244 -0.95 -3.92 5.68
C PHE A 244 -2.24 -3.11 5.68
N ILE A 245 -2.54 -2.48 4.55
CA ILE A 245 -3.67 -1.57 4.38
C ILE A 245 -4.54 -2.07 3.24
N ASP A 246 -5.82 -2.28 3.52
CA ASP A 246 -6.83 -2.62 2.51
C ASP A 246 -7.77 -1.43 2.33
N ALA A 247 -7.80 -0.86 1.13
CA ALA A 247 -8.60 0.31 0.80
C ALA A 247 -9.54 0.05 -0.39
N ILE A 248 -10.82 0.36 -0.21
CA ILE A 248 -11.79 0.54 -1.29
C ILE A 248 -11.84 2.03 -1.58
N VAL A 249 -11.38 2.42 -2.78
CA VAL A 249 -11.15 3.81 -3.16
C VAL A 249 -12.02 4.16 -4.34
N GLN A 250 -12.77 5.24 -4.19
CA GLN A 250 -13.63 5.77 -5.23
C GLN A 250 -12.80 6.58 -6.23
N VAL A 251 -12.92 6.25 -7.50
CA VAL A 251 -12.23 6.92 -8.62
C VAL A 251 -13.24 7.32 -9.69
N PRO A 252 -12.96 8.34 -10.52
CA PRO A 252 -13.90 8.78 -11.55
C PRO A 252 -14.16 7.65 -12.56
N ARG A 253 -15.43 7.37 -12.85
CA ARG A 253 -15.84 6.34 -13.83
C ARG A 253 -15.41 6.64 -15.27
N THR A 254 -15.07 7.90 -15.56
CA THR A 254 -14.59 8.36 -16.87
C THR A 254 -13.12 8.02 -17.13
N PHE A 255 -12.36 7.57 -16.11
CA PHE A 255 -10.94 7.31 -16.26
C PHE A 255 -10.66 5.97 -16.91
N PRO A 256 -9.72 5.90 -17.88
CA PRO A 256 -9.27 4.63 -18.42
C PRO A 256 -8.50 3.84 -17.36
N ILE A 257 -8.46 2.51 -17.52
CA ILE A 257 -7.86 1.60 -16.55
C ILE A 257 -6.37 1.90 -16.28
N ASP A 258 -5.61 2.31 -17.29
CA ASP A 258 -4.19 2.69 -17.14
C ASP A 258 -4.01 3.90 -16.20
N ARG A 259 -4.96 4.84 -16.23
CA ARG A 259 -4.95 5.99 -15.34
C ARG A 259 -5.27 5.58 -13.90
N ILE A 260 -6.16 4.60 -13.71
CA ILE A 260 -6.46 4.02 -12.40
C ILE A 260 -5.23 3.30 -11.84
N GLU A 261 -4.50 2.54 -12.67
CA GLU A 261 -3.25 1.90 -12.25
C GLU A 261 -2.17 2.92 -11.84
N GLN A 262 -2.08 4.06 -12.53
CA GLN A 262 -1.21 5.16 -12.11
C GLN A 262 -1.62 5.75 -10.76
N ILE A 263 -2.92 5.92 -10.50
CA ILE A 263 -3.44 6.39 -9.20
C ILE A 263 -3.06 5.40 -8.10
N LYS A 264 -3.28 4.09 -8.33
CA LYS A 264 -2.90 3.02 -7.40
C LYS A 264 -1.42 3.07 -7.04
N ARG A 265 -0.52 3.20 -8.03
CA ARG A 265 0.93 3.33 -7.78
C ARG A 265 1.28 4.57 -6.96
N LYS A 266 0.64 5.71 -7.26
CA LYS A 266 0.84 6.95 -6.49
C LYS A 266 0.32 6.82 -5.06
N ALA A 267 -0.83 6.18 -4.86
CA ALA A 267 -1.38 5.90 -3.54
C ALA A 267 -0.48 4.98 -2.72
N GLN A 268 0.04 3.89 -3.31
CA GLN A 268 1.04 3.04 -2.67
C GLN A 268 2.26 3.85 -2.23
N ALA A 269 2.83 4.68 -3.11
CA ALA A 269 4.00 5.50 -2.79
C ALA A 269 3.70 6.53 -1.68
N ALA A 270 2.53 7.17 -1.71
CA ALA A 270 2.11 8.14 -0.69
C ALA A 270 1.96 7.47 0.69
N VAL A 271 1.33 6.29 0.74
CA VAL A 271 1.15 5.51 1.97
C VAL A 271 2.49 5.03 2.53
N THR A 272 3.38 4.50 1.68
CA THR A 272 4.75 4.12 2.08
C THR A 272 5.52 5.34 2.62
N GLY A 273 5.37 6.51 2.00
CA GLY A 273 5.99 7.75 2.50
C GLY A 273 5.47 8.21 3.88
N ALA A 274 4.21 7.92 4.21
CA ALA A 274 3.58 8.32 5.46
C ALA A 274 3.79 7.34 6.63
N LEU A 275 4.03 6.05 6.33
CA LEU A 275 4.05 4.95 7.31
C LEU A 275 5.34 4.12 7.29
N ASP A 276 6.35 4.56 6.55
CA ASP A 276 7.62 3.87 6.27
C ASP A 276 7.47 2.57 5.47
N ASP A 277 7.09 1.47 6.14
CA ASP A 277 6.98 0.13 5.54
C ASP A 277 5.52 -0.29 5.51
N ALA A 278 4.89 -0.11 4.34
CA ALA A 278 3.46 -0.34 4.15
C ALA A 278 3.16 -1.01 2.81
N ASP A 279 2.24 -1.96 2.85
CA ASP A 279 1.69 -2.67 1.70
C ASP A 279 0.20 -2.29 1.54
N LEU A 280 -0.15 -1.69 0.40
CA LEU A 280 -1.51 -1.21 0.10
C LEU A 280 -2.18 -2.11 -0.92
N THR A 281 -3.25 -2.79 -0.48
CA THR A 281 -4.25 -3.36 -1.38
C THR A 281 -5.25 -2.28 -1.76
N PHE A 282 -5.21 -1.85 -3.01
CA PHE A 282 -6.08 -0.82 -3.56
C PHE A 282 -7.15 -1.44 -4.47
N THR A 283 -8.42 -1.33 -4.06
CA THR A 283 -9.57 -1.70 -4.89
C THR A 283 -10.25 -0.43 -5.40
N ALA A 284 -10.24 -0.23 -6.71
CA ALA A 284 -10.89 0.92 -7.35
C ALA A 284 -12.40 0.66 -7.53
N VAL A 285 -13.23 1.63 -7.13
CA VAL A 285 -14.67 1.63 -7.40
C VAL A 285 -15.00 2.86 -8.25
N PRO A 286 -15.51 2.69 -9.47
CA PRO A 286 -15.86 3.82 -10.32
C PRO A 286 -17.09 4.54 -9.77
N VAL A 287 -17.02 5.86 -9.65
CA VAL A 287 -18.14 6.72 -9.23
C VAL A 287 -18.34 7.86 -10.22
N ALA A 288 -19.60 8.29 -10.34
CA ALA A 288 -19.92 9.49 -11.08
C ALA A 288 -19.44 10.73 -10.31
N ARG A 289 -18.86 11.71 -11.00
CA ARG A 289 -18.59 13.03 -10.42
C ARG A 289 -19.71 14.00 -10.76
N ASP A 290 -19.98 14.93 -9.84
CA ASP A 290 -20.98 15.99 -10.03
C ASP A 290 -20.69 16.92 -11.22
N ASN A 291 -19.43 16.93 -11.71
CA ASN A 291 -18.97 17.79 -12.79
C ASN A 291 -18.73 17.03 -14.11
N GLU A 292 -19.27 15.82 -14.27
CA GLU A 292 -19.25 15.13 -15.56
C GLU A 292 -20.10 15.89 -16.59
N SER A 293 -19.52 16.15 -17.76
CA SER A 293 -20.29 16.65 -18.89
C SER A 293 -21.29 15.59 -19.38
N VAL A 294 -22.40 16.03 -19.97
CA VAL A 294 -23.38 15.13 -20.61
C VAL A 294 -22.69 14.18 -21.59
N ARG A 295 -21.77 14.72 -22.39
CA ARG A 295 -20.97 13.93 -23.34
C ARG A 295 -20.17 12.83 -22.65
N GLU A 296 -19.45 13.13 -21.56
CA GLU A 296 -18.69 12.12 -20.81
C GLU A 296 -19.58 11.01 -20.26
N ARG A 297 -20.75 11.36 -19.72
CA ARG A 297 -21.73 10.38 -19.21
C ARG A 297 -22.21 9.45 -20.32
N ILE A 298 -22.57 10.00 -21.49
CA ILE A 298 -22.97 9.21 -22.67
C ILE A 298 -21.84 8.28 -23.11
N MET A 299 -20.60 8.77 -23.17
CA MET A 299 -19.43 7.94 -23.51
C MET A 299 -19.23 6.80 -22.51
N VAL A 300 -19.46 7.02 -21.22
CA VAL A 300 -19.39 5.98 -20.18
C VAL A 300 -20.50 4.95 -20.36
N ILE A 301 -21.73 5.37 -20.65
CA ILE A 301 -22.86 4.46 -20.94
C ILE A 301 -22.53 3.55 -22.11
N ALA A 302 -22.12 4.13 -23.24
CA ALA A 302 -21.78 3.39 -24.44
C ALA A 302 -20.64 2.39 -24.19
N ARG A 303 -19.56 2.84 -23.52
CA ARG A 303 -18.43 1.96 -23.15
C ARG A 303 -18.84 0.81 -22.23
N ASN A 304 -19.72 1.06 -21.24
CA ASN A 304 -20.22 0.00 -20.35
C ASN A 304 -21.09 -1.01 -21.10
N SER A 305 -21.70 -0.61 -22.22
CA SER A 305 -22.43 -1.50 -23.12
C SER A 305 -21.55 -2.12 -24.22
N GLY A 306 -20.24 -1.84 -24.24
CA GLY A 306 -19.31 -2.34 -25.25
C GLY A 306 -19.52 -1.74 -26.65
N LEU A 307 -20.16 -0.57 -26.73
CA LEU A 307 -20.51 0.09 -27.99
C LEU A 307 -19.47 1.14 -28.38
N ALA A 308 -19.15 1.17 -29.67
CA ALA A 308 -18.32 2.21 -30.28
C ALA A 308 -19.22 3.33 -30.77
N ILE A 309 -19.02 4.53 -30.22
CA ILE A 309 -19.76 5.73 -30.62
C ILE A 309 -18.80 6.87 -30.91
N HIS A 310 -19.18 7.72 -31.85
CA HIS A 310 -18.47 8.93 -32.21
C HIS A 310 -19.45 10.07 -32.53
N HIS A 311 -18.93 11.28 -32.81
CA HIS A 311 -19.72 12.50 -33.08
C HIS A 311 -20.87 12.83 -32.11
N VAL A 312 -20.68 12.55 -30.81
CA VAL A 312 -21.67 12.92 -29.78
C VAL A 312 -21.88 14.44 -29.71
N THR A 313 -23.07 14.87 -30.10
CA THR A 313 -23.52 16.27 -30.08
C THR A 313 -24.63 16.43 -29.05
N VAL A 314 -24.55 17.47 -28.23
CA VAL A 314 -25.51 17.75 -27.16
C VAL A 314 -25.99 19.18 -27.31
N HIS A 315 -27.31 19.36 -27.38
CA HIS A 315 -27.99 20.64 -27.36
C HIS A 315 -28.87 20.75 -26.11
N ASP A 316 -28.64 21.80 -25.34
CA ASP A 316 -29.51 22.16 -24.21
C ASP A 316 -30.50 23.23 -24.68
N LEU A 317 -31.77 22.85 -24.76
CA LEU A 317 -32.88 23.73 -25.16
C LEU A 317 -33.67 24.24 -23.94
N GLY A 318 -33.09 24.17 -22.73
CA GLY A 318 -33.67 24.63 -21.48
C GLY A 318 -34.60 23.60 -20.84
N GLU A 319 -35.71 23.27 -21.51
CA GLU A 319 -36.66 22.26 -21.02
C GLU A 319 -36.35 20.84 -21.52
N LYS A 320 -35.50 20.72 -22.55
CA LYS A 320 -35.22 19.46 -23.24
C LYS A 320 -33.73 19.37 -23.55
N LEU A 321 -33.17 18.19 -23.35
CA LEU A 321 -31.83 17.85 -23.81
C LEU A 321 -31.96 17.05 -25.11
N THR A 322 -31.32 17.50 -26.18
CA THR A 322 -31.25 16.75 -27.45
C THR A 322 -29.84 16.22 -27.65
N VAL A 323 -29.73 14.93 -27.91
CA VAL A 323 -28.49 14.18 -28.03
C VAL A 323 -28.47 13.49 -29.39
N SER A 324 -27.45 13.74 -30.19
CA SER A 324 -27.23 13.05 -31.47
C SER A 324 -25.91 12.28 -31.42
N ILE A 325 -25.92 11.01 -31.86
CA ILE A 325 -24.79 10.09 -31.71
C ILE A 325 -24.65 9.24 -32.99
N ASP A 326 -23.42 9.07 -33.46
CA ASP A 326 -23.09 8.06 -34.47
C ASP A 326 -22.64 6.77 -33.75
N LEU A 327 -23.37 5.67 -33.97
CA LEU A 327 -23.13 4.34 -33.40
C LEU A 327 -22.55 3.42 -34.48
N GLU A 328 -21.36 2.89 -34.22
CA GLU A 328 -20.69 1.96 -35.13
C GLU A 328 -21.09 0.50 -34.79
N VAL A 329 -21.53 -0.24 -35.80
CA VAL A 329 -21.92 -1.68 -35.70
C VAL A 329 -21.33 -2.48 -36.85
N ASP A 330 -21.26 -3.81 -36.75
CA ASP A 330 -20.79 -4.64 -37.88
C ASP A 330 -21.63 -4.40 -39.14
N GLY A 331 -20.98 -4.01 -40.25
CA GLY A 331 -21.66 -3.73 -41.52
C GLY A 331 -22.36 -4.93 -42.16
N ASN A 332 -22.06 -6.16 -41.72
CA ASN A 332 -22.76 -7.37 -42.15
C ASN A 332 -23.96 -7.73 -41.26
N MET A 333 -24.19 -7.01 -40.17
CA MET A 333 -25.26 -7.25 -39.22
C MET A 333 -26.64 -6.96 -39.84
N PRO A 334 -27.67 -7.78 -39.58
CA PRO A 334 -29.04 -7.45 -39.95
C PRO A 334 -29.48 -6.11 -39.35
N LEU A 335 -30.13 -5.26 -40.14
CA LEU A 335 -30.57 -3.93 -39.68
C LEU A 335 -31.46 -3.97 -38.43
N VAL A 336 -32.25 -5.03 -38.26
CA VAL A 336 -33.09 -5.22 -37.06
C VAL A 336 -32.24 -5.36 -35.80
N GLU A 337 -31.13 -6.11 -35.88
CA GLU A 337 -30.22 -6.30 -34.75
C GLU A 337 -29.46 -5.01 -34.44
N ALA A 338 -29.00 -4.29 -35.48
CA ALA A 338 -28.38 -2.98 -35.32
C ALA A 338 -29.35 -1.96 -34.69
N HIS A 339 -30.62 -1.99 -35.09
CA HIS A 339 -31.67 -1.15 -34.52
C HIS A 339 -31.95 -1.49 -33.05
N ASP A 340 -31.97 -2.78 -32.69
CA ASP A 340 -32.15 -3.21 -31.31
C ASP A 340 -30.99 -2.74 -30.40
N ILE A 341 -29.76 -2.73 -30.91
CA ILE A 341 -28.58 -2.19 -30.20
C ILE A 341 -28.72 -0.67 -30.00
N ALA A 342 -29.07 0.08 -31.05
CA ALA A 342 -29.29 1.52 -30.96
C ALA A 342 -30.37 1.85 -29.93
N HIS A 343 -31.51 1.16 -29.97
CA HIS A 343 -32.62 1.33 -29.02
C HIS A 343 -32.22 0.97 -27.58
N GLN A 344 -31.32 0.01 -27.37
CA GLN A 344 -30.78 -0.27 -26.03
C GLN A 344 -29.91 0.88 -25.51
N LEU A 345 -29.04 1.43 -26.36
CA LEU A 345 -28.23 2.60 -25.99
C LEU A 345 -29.09 3.81 -25.65
N GLU A 346 -30.10 4.11 -26.48
CA GLU A 346 -31.07 5.18 -26.25
C GLU A 346 -31.77 5.02 -24.89
N ARG A 347 -32.24 3.80 -24.57
CA ARG A 347 -32.84 3.51 -23.27
C ARG A 347 -31.88 3.74 -22.11
N HIS A 348 -30.63 3.30 -22.20
CA HIS A 348 -29.65 3.54 -21.14
C HIS A 348 -29.37 5.05 -20.94
N ILE A 349 -29.41 5.85 -22.01
CA ILE A 349 -29.29 7.31 -21.92
C ILE A 349 -30.53 7.91 -21.27
N VAL A 350 -31.74 7.50 -21.67
CA VAL A 350 -33.00 7.94 -21.05
C VAL A 350 -33.05 7.58 -19.56
N ASP A 351 -32.60 6.38 -19.17
CA ASP A 351 -32.55 5.95 -17.77
C ASP A 351 -31.61 6.81 -16.91
N GLU A 352 -30.51 7.33 -17.50
CA GLU A 352 -29.52 8.16 -16.81
C GLU A 352 -29.94 9.65 -16.71
N PHE A 353 -30.63 10.18 -17.74
CA PHE A 353 -30.96 11.61 -17.84
C PHE A 353 -32.43 11.96 -17.61
N GLY A 354 -33.32 10.97 -17.58
CA GLY A 354 -34.77 11.15 -17.43
C GLY A 354 -35.52 11.15 -18.77
N SER A 355 -36.85 11.18 -18.72
CA SER A 355 -37.73 11.06 -19.90
C SER A 355 -37.72 12.25 -20.85
N ASP A 356 -37.14 13.38 -20.43
CA ASP A 356 -37.15 14.63 -21.20
C ASP A 356 -35.95 14.76 -22.15
N VAL A 357 -35.10 13.72 -22.24
CA VAL A 357 -34.03 13.63 -23.24
C VAL A 357 -34.57 13.06 -24.56
N GLU A 358 -34.21 13.72 -25.66
CA GLU A 358 -34.38 13.19 -27.01
C GLU A 358 -33.03 12.70 -27.51
N VAL A 359 -33.00 11.43 -27.95
CA VAL A 359 -31.79 10.78 -28.43
C VAL A 359 -32.03 10.33 -29.86
N ASP A 360 -31.19 10.81 -30.77
CA ASP A 360 -31.17 10.40 -32.16
C ASP A 360 -29.87 9.63 -32.44
N THR A 361 -29.99 8.35 -32.76
CA THR A 361 -28.84 7.49 -33.10
C THR A 361 -28.75 7.28 -34.61
N HIS A 362 -27.60 7.60 -35.19
CA HIS A 362 -27.26 7.25 -36.55
C HIS A 362 -26.41 5.98 -36.56
N ILE A 363 -26.86 4.94 -37.26
CA ILE A 363 -26.16 3.64 -37.34
C ILE A 363 -25.19 3.69 -38.51
N GLU A 364 -23.91 3.51 -38.22
CA GLU A 364 -22.84 3.46 -39.20
C GLU A 364 -22.16 2.08 -39.19
N PRO A 365 -21.76 1.56 -40.38
CA PRO A 365 -20.98 0.34 -40.43
C PRO A 365 -19.57 0.61 -39.90
N LEU A 366 -19.13 -0.21 -38.95
CA LEU A 366 -17.76 -0.23 -38.44
C LEU A 366 -16.81 -0.52 -39.61
N GLU A 367 -15.88 0.41 -39.88
CA GLU A 367 -14.89 0.21 -40.93
C GLU A 367 -13.98 -1.00 -40.58
N PRO A 368 -13.68 -1.90 -41.54
CA PRO A 368 -12.78 -3.02 -41.28
C PRO A 368 -11.40 -2.51 -40.86
N GLU A 369 -10.85 -3.07 -39.78
CA GLU A 369 -9.62 -2.60 -39.12
C GLU A 369 -8.38 -2.51 -40.04
N LEU A 370 -8.37 -3.24 -41.16
CA LEU A 370 -7.25 -3.32 -42.10
C LEU A 370 -7.74 -3.36 -43.55
N PRO A 371 -7.95 -2.21 -44.22
CA PRO A 371 -8.20 -2.21 -45.65
C PRO A 371 -6.94 -2.69 -46.39
N HIS A 372 -7.07 -3.75 -47.20
CA HIS A 372 -6.00 -4.19 -48.10
C HIS A 372 -5.84 -3.20 -49.26
N GLY A 373 -4.61 -2.83 -49.58
CA GLY A 373 -4.29 -1.97 -50.70
C GLY A 373 -2.83 -2.04 -51.12
N ALA A 374 -2.52 -1.46 -52.27
CA ALA A 374 -1.16 -1.32 -52.79
C ALA A 374 -0.87 0.16 -53.12
N ASP A 375 0.41 0.55 -53.09
CA ASP A 375 0.79 1.89 -53.53
C ASP A 375 0.52 2.04 -55.03
N ALA A 376 -0.10 3.14 -55.42
CA ALA A 376 -0.39 3.45 -56.81
C ALA A 376 0.92 3.72 -57.59
N PRO A 377 0.94 3.54 -58.92
CA PRO A 377 2.11 3.81 -59.74
C PRO A 377 2.62 5.25 -59.56
N ALA A 378 3.95 5.46 -59.61
CA ALA A 378 4.56 6.78 -59.40
C ALA A 378 4.01 7.88 -60.34
N ALA A 379 3.65 7.52 -61.58
CA ALA A 379 3.00 8.43 -62.52
C ALA A 379 1.64 8.94 -62.01
N ARG A 380 0.87 8.07 -61.36
CA ARG A 380 -0.43 8.41 -60.77
C ARG A 380 -0.29 9.29 -59.54
N VAL A 381 0.70 8.99 -58.70
CA VAL A 381 1.04 9.84 -57.54
C VAL A 381 1.43 11.25 -57.98
N GLU A 382 2.23 11.37 -59.03
CA GLU A 382 2.65 12.67 -59.58
C GLU A 382 1.48 13.44 -60.20
N GLU A 383 0.59 12.76 -60.93
CA GLU A 383 -0.63 13.36 -61.48
C GLU A 383 -1.50 13.98 -60.37
N ILE A 384 -1.79 13.21 -59.31
CA ILE A 384 -2.57 13.69 -58.16
C ILE A 384 -1.85 14.82 -57.43
N ARG A 385 -0.52 14.75 -57.29
CA ARG A 385 0.28 15.81 -56.67
C ARG A 385 0.14 17.13 -57.43
N GLN A 386 0.23 17.11 -58.76
CA GLN A 386 0.10 18.32 -59.57
C GLN A 386 -1.30 18.92 -59.47
N ALA A 387 -2.34 18.09 -59.46
CA ALA A 387 -3.71 18.55 -59.26
C ALA A 387 -3.90 19.22 -57.89
N LEU A 388 -3.41 18.59 -56.81
CA LEU A 388 -3.47 19.16 -55.45
C LEU A 388 -2.75 20.52 -55.36
N ILE A 389 -1.56 20.65 -55.96
CA ILE A 389 -0.83 21.93 -56.04
C ILE A 389 -1.65 22.98 -56.80
N GLY A 390 -2.28 22.56 -57.91
CA GLY A 390 -3.15 23.42 -58.70
C GLY A 390 -4.38 23.92 -57.93
N PHE A 391 -5.00 23.07 -57.10
CA PHE A 391 -6.15 23.46 -56.28
C PHE A 391 -5.77 24.34 -55.09
N ALA A 392 -4.60 24.12 -54.49
CA ALA A 392 -4.10 24.96 -53.41
C ALA A 392 -3.76 26.38 -53.90
N GLY A 393 -3.14 26.49 -55.09
CA GLY A 393 -2.76 27.77 -55.69
C GLY A 393 -1.88 28.62 -54.77
N ASP A 394 -2.07 29.95 -54.81
CA ASP A 394 -1.49 30.92 -53.84
C ASP A 394 -2.42 31.13 -52.62
N GLY A 395 -3.21 30.11 -52.29
CA GLY A 395 -4.22 30.16 -51.25
C GLY A 395 -3.66 30.17 -49.83
N ALA A 396 -4.57 30.14 -48.87
CA ALA A 396 -4.22 30.13 -47.45
C ALA A 396 -3.60 28.79 -47.00
N ILE A 397 -3.79 27.74 -47.79
CA ILE A 397 -3.09 26.45 -47.70
C ILE A 397 -2.05 26.41 -48.82
N ASN A 398 -0.78 26.19 -48.47
CA ASN A 398 0.33 26.16 -49.42
C ASN A 398 1.25 24.96 -49.15
N ASP A 399 2.25 24.78 -50.02
CA ASP A 399 3.27 23.72 -49.90
C ASP A 399 2.70 22.30 -49.75
N ILE A 400 1.98 21.83 -50.77
CA ILE A 400 1.51 20.44 -50.84
C ILE A 400 2.71 19.50 -50.99
N HIS A 401 2.92 18.62 -50.02
CA HIS A 401 4.03 17.68 -50.00
C HIS A 401 3.63 16.32 -49.42
N ASN A 402 4.56 15.36 -49.46
CA ASN A 402 4.37 13.99 -48.96
C ASN A 402 3.10 13.28 -49.50
N VAL A 403 2.78 13.52 -50.78
CA VAL A 403 1.62 12.94 -51.44
C VAL A 403 1.81 11.44 -51.63
N ARG A 404 0.84 10.65 -51.16
CA ARG A 404 0.76 9.20 -51.31
C ARG A 404 -0.61 8.83 -51.85
N VAL A 405 -0.65 7.91 -52.81
CA VAL A 405 -1.90 7.39 -53.38
C VAL A 405 -1.86 5.88 -53.24
N ARG A 406 -2.93 5.30 -52.70
CA ARG A 406 -3.07 3.85 -52.51
C ARG A 406 -4.33 3.35 -53.19
N ASP A 407 -4.20 2.28 -53.94
CA ASP A 407 -5.31 1.58 -54.56
C ASP A 407 -5.90 0.57 -53.56
N THR A 408 -7.20 0.69 -53.29
CA THR A 408 -7.96 -0.27 -52.47
C THR A 408 -9.13 -0.83 -53.28
N GLU A 409 -9.77 -1.89 -52.81
CA GLU A 409 -10.97 -2.44 -53.46
C GLU A 409 -12.12 -1.42 -53.57
N ALA A 410 -12.21 -0.48 -52.62
CA ALA A 410 -13.21 0.58 -52.64
C ALA A 410 -12.84 1.76 -53.58
N GLY A 411 -11.56 1.91 -53.92
CA GLY A 411 -11.01 2.96 -54.78
C GLY A 411 -9.71 3.57 -54.24
N GLU A 412 -9.30 4.70 -54.82
CA GLU A 412 -8.05 5.37 -54.46
C GLU A 412 -8.19 6.12 -53.13
N VAL A 413 -7.20 5.95 -52.25
CA VAL A 413 -7.02 6.73 -51.01
C VAL A 413 -5.82 7.65 -51.20
N VAL A 414 -6.06 8.96 -51.09
CA VAL A 414 -5.02 9.99 -51.27
C VAL A 414 -4.67 10.57 -49.91
N ASN A 415 -3.39 10.55 -49.55
CA ASN A 415 -2.88 11.23 -48.37
C ASN A 415 -1.91 12.34 -48.80
N PHE A 416 -2.02 13.53 -48.21
CA PHE A 416 -1.06 14.60 -48.46
C PHE A 416 -0.85 15.46 -47.21
N HIS A 417 0.29 16.12 -47.16
CA HIS A 417 0.62 17.13 -46.16
C HIS A 417 0.56 18.52 -46.81
N CYS A 418 0.25 19.53 -46.01
CA CYS A 418 0.17 20.91 -46.46
C CYS A 418 0.52 21.87 -45.33
N HIS A 419 0.97 23.07 -45.69
CA HIS A 419 1.21 24.14 -44.75
C HIS A 419 0.00 25.07 -44.62
N ALA A 420 -0.30 25.43 -43.38
CA ALA A 420 -1.30 26.45 -43.03
C ALA A 420 -0.67 27.52 -42.13
N ALA A 421 -1.10 28.77 -42.26
CA ALA A 421 -0.57 29.85 -41.42
C ALA A 421 -0.77 29.56 -39.92
N ALA A 422 0.26 29.75 -39.09
CA ALA A 422 0.22 29.40 -37.66
C ALA A 422 -0.86 30.14 -36.85
N ALA A 423 -1.32 31.31 -37.34
CA ALA A 423 -2.41 32.07 -36.72
C ALA A 423 -3.80 31.68 -37.21
N MET A 424 -3.90 30.77 -38.19
CA MET A 424 -5.17 30.32 -38.75
C MET A 424 -5.90 29.41 -37.76
N SER A 425 -7.21 29.62 -37.61
CA SER A 425 -8.03 28.72 -36.80
C SER A 425 -8.15 27.34 -37.45
N VAL A 426 -8.26 26.28 -36.65
CA VAL A 426 -8.48 24.91 -37.15
C VAL A 426 -9.72 24.81 -38.04
N ILE A 427 -10.78 25.57 -37.73
CA ILE A 427 -12.00 25.65 -38.54
C ILE A 427 -11.67 26.16 -39.95
N ALA A 428 -10.96 27.29 -40.04
CA ALA A 428 -10.56 27.86 -41.32
C ALA A 428 -9.63 26.93 -42.10
N VAL A 429 -8.68 26.26 -41.43
CA VAL A 429 -7.83 25.23 -42.06
C VAL A 429 -8.69 24.14 -42.69
N HIS A 430 -9.66 23.61 -41.93
CA HIS A 430 -10.59 22.58 -42.42
C HIS A 430 -11.40 23.05 -43.61
N GLU A 431 -11.97 24.26 -43.58
CA GLU A 431 -12.75 24.78 -44.71
C GLU A 431 -11.95 24.84 -46.02
N HIS A 432 -10.69 25.28 -45.95
CA HIS A 432 -9.83 25.39 -47.14
C HIS A 432 -9.37 24.02 -47.64
N VAL A 433 -9.01 23.14 -46.71
CA VAL A 433 -8.62 21.76 -47.03
C VAL A 433 -9.80 20.99 -47.63
N ASP A 434 -11.01 21.10 -47.06
CA ASP A 434 -12.23 20.48 -47.57
C ASP A 434 -12.55 20.93 -49.00
N GLU A 435 -12.26 22.18 -49.36
CA GLU A 435 -12.44 22.68 -50.72
C GLU A 435 -11.46 22.01 -51.70
N ILE A 436 -10.19 21.83 -51.30
CA ILE A 436 -9.19 21.08 -52.07
C ILE A 436 -9.64 19.63 -52.23
N GLU A 437 -10.08 18.98 -51.14
CA GLU A 437 -10.56 17.59 -51.19
C GLU A 437 -11.79 17.43 -52.08
N ARG A 438 -12.75 18.35 -52.00
CA ARG A 438 -13.95 18.37 -52.87
C ARG A 438 -13.59 18.60 -54.33
N SER A 439 -12.55 19.40 -54.61
CA SER A 439 -12.08 19.66 -55.98
C SER A 439 -11.37 18.42 -56.54
N LEU A 440 -10.52 17.78 -55.74
CA LEU A 440 -9.85 16.53 -56.12
C LEU A 440 -10.84 15.41 -56.43
N ARG A 441 -11.85 15.19 -55.57
CA ARG A 441 -12.87 14.14 -55.81
C ARG A 441 -13.76 14.44 -57.02
N ARG A 442 -13.95 15.71 -57.37
CA ARG A 442 -14.66 16.13 -58.59
C ARG A 442 -13.86 15.83 -59.85
N GLU A 443 -12.54 16.05 -59.81
CA GLU A 443 -11.66 15.79 -60.96
C GLU A 443 -11.32 14.30 -61.11
N PHE A 444 -11.12 13.58 -60.01
CA PHE A 444 -10.76 12.16 -59.99
C PHE A 444 -11.80 11.33 -59.23
N PRO A 445 -12.88 10.86 -59.90
CA PRO A 445 -13.93 10.07 -59.27
C PRO A 445 -13.49 8.71 -58.69
N SER A 446 -12.30 8.24 -59.08
CA SER A 446 -11.62 7.06 -58.53
C SER A 446 -11.13 7.28 -57.09
N VAL A 447 -10.87 8.54 -56.70
CA VAL A 447 -10.49 8.91 -55.33
C VAL A 447 -11.72 8.88 -54.43
N LYS A 448 -11.76 7.92 -53.51
CA LYS A 448 -12.87 7.77 -52.56
C LYS A 448 -12.62 8.46 -51.23
N ARG A 449 -11.37 8.44 -50.77
CA ARG A 449 -10.97 9.02 -49.48
C ARG A 449 -9.76 9.92 -49.68
N VAL A 450 -9.83 11.11 -49.10
CA VAL A 450 -8.72 12.06 -49.05
C VAL A 450 -8.40 12.30 -47.57
N ILE A 451 -7.13 12.24 -47.22
CA ILE A 451 -6.65 12.44 -45.85
C ILE A 451 -5.54 13.48 -45.90
N SER A 452 -5.84 14.64 -45.35
CA SER A 452 -4.97 15.80 -45.31
C SER A 452 -4.34 15.94 -43.92
N HIS A 453 -3.07 16.34 -43.88
CA HIS A 453 -2.40 16.75 -42.66
C HIS A 453 -1.92 18.20 -42.83
N ALA A 454 -2.53 19.12 -42.12
CA ALA A 454 -2.12 20.51 -42.12
C ALA A 454 -1.15 20.77 -40.97
N GLU A 455 0.04 21.29 -41.28
CA GLU A 455 1.06 21.65 -40.31
C GLU A 455 1.43 23.14 -40.44
N PRO A 456 1.85 23.81 -39.36
CA PRO A 456 2.36 25.17 -39.47
C PRO A 456 3.69 25.16 -40.25
N PRO A 457 3.99 26.19 -41.05
CA PRO A 457 5.31 26.32 -41.66
C PRO A 457 6.37 26.35 -40.55
N ASN A 458 7.48 25.63 -40.74
CA ASN A 458 8.57 25.56 -39.77
C ASN A 458 8.93 26.97 -39.30
N VAL A 459 8.76 27.22 -38.00
CA VAL A 459 9.24 28.43 -37.34
C VAL A 459 10.74 28.22 -37.13
N ASP A 460 11.54 28.70 -38.08
CA ASP A 460 12.99 28.87 -37.89
C ASP A 460 13.29 29.87 -36.76
#